data_AF-A0A249KFL7-F1
#
_entry.id   AF-A0A249KFL7-F1
#
_cell.length_a   1.000
_cell.length_b   1.000
_cell.length_c   1.000
_cell.angle_alpha   90.00
_cell.angle_beta   90.00
_cell.angle_gamma   90.00
#
_symmetry.space_group_name_H-M   'P 1'
#
loop_
_entity.id
_entity.type
_entity.pdbx_description
1 polymer ?
#
loop_
_entity_poly.entity_id
_entity_poly.type
_entity_poly.pdbx_seq_one_letter_code
_entity_poly.pdbx_strand_id
1 'polypeptide(L)' 'MEKVSAQDEASSRAISGEFSESDTFLHIDSPDPNQNLDLVISYRSRSLPKFLPGITESLGNEMRTDVSGIALIENQR' A
#
# COMPACT_ATOMS: atom_id res chain seq x y z
N MET A 1 13.64 3.03 -1.86
CA MET A 1 13.39 2.18 -0.68
C MET A 1 11.91 2.16 -0.29
N GLU A 2 11.22 3.30 -0.18
CA GLU A 2 9.79 3.31 0.24
C GLU A 2 8.85 2.45 -0.61
N LYS A 3 9.04 2.36 -1.95
CA LYS A 3 8.29 1.41 -2.80
C LYS A 3 8.46 -0.05 -2.39
N VAL A 4 9.68 -0.45 -2.03
CA VAL A 4 9.98 -1.81 -1.57
C VAL A 4 9.31 -2.06 -0.23
N SER A 5 9.36 -1.10 0.69
CA SER A 5 8.68 -1.20 1.98
C SER A 5 7.16 -1.28 1.84
N ALA A 6 6.55 -0.45 1.00
CA ALA A 6 5.10 -0.52 0.76
C ALA A 6 4.68 -1.89 0.20
N GLN A 7 5.45 -2.42 -0.75
CA GLN A 7 5.23 -3.74 -1.33
C GLN A 7 5.43 -4.88 -0.32
N ASP A 8 6.45 -4.78 0.53
CA ASP A 8 6.73 -5.75 1.60
C ASP A 8 5.56 -5.81 2.59
N GLU A 9 5.03 -4.67 2.99
CA GLU A 9 3.88 -4.65 3.88
C GLU A 9 2.59 -5.18 3.21
N ALA A 10 2.38 -4.92 1.91
CA ALA A 10 1.25 -5.52 1.18
C ALA A 10 1.38 -7.05 1.13
N SER A 11 2.59 -7.55 0.88
CA SER A 11 2.89 -8.98 0.89
C SER A 11 2.67 -9.59 2.28
N SER A 12 3.10 -8.89 3.34
CA SER A 12 2.92 -9.34 4.72
C SER A 12 1.44 -9.47 5.07
N ARG A 13 0.62 -8.45 4.74
CA ARG A 13 -0.84 -8.48 4.90
C ARG A 13 -1.49 -9.65 4.17
N ALA A 14 -1.10 -9.87 2.90
CA ALA A 14 -1.64 -10.95 2.09
C ALA A 14 -1.35 -12.34 2.66
N ILE A 15 -0.16 -12.53 3.27
CA ILE A 15 0.24 -13.81 3.86
C ILE A 15 -0.37 -14.00 5.25
N SER A 16 -0.37 -12.96 6.09
CA SER A 16 -0.83 -13.08 7.48
C SER A 16 -2.34 -13.01 7.62
N GLY A 17 -3.03 -12.34 6.70
CA GLY A 17 -4.44 -11.99 6.84
C GLY A 17 -4.68 -10.90 7.88
N GLU A 18 -3.63 -10.26 8.41
CA GLU A 18 -3.72 -9.13 9.34
C GLU A 18 -3.73 -7.83 8.53
N PHE A 19 -4.89 -7.18 8.49
CA PHE A 19 -5.12 -5.98 7.70
C PHE A 19 -5.27 -4.74 8.58
N SER A 20 -4.82 -3.60 8.05
CA SER A 20 -5.05 -2.28 8.60
C SER A 20 -6.42 -1.74 8.19
N GLU A 21 -7.02 -0.88 9.02
CA GLU A 21 -8.26 -0.16 8.69
C GLU A 21 -8.14 0.71 7.42
N SER A 22 -6.92 1.11 7.06
CA SER A 22 -6.66 1.92 5.87
C SER A 22 -6.52 1.10 4.58
N ASP A 23 -6.40 -0.22 4.68
CA ASP A 23 -6.21 -1.06 3.51
C ASP A 23 -7.48 -1.14 2.68
N THR A 24 -7.30 -1.25 1.36
CA THR A 24 -8.41 -1.41 0.42
C THR A 24 -8.33 -2.77 -0.26
N PHE A 25 -9.49 -3.35 -0.54
CA PHE A 25 -9.61 -4.60 -1.28
C PHE A 25 -10.32 -4.34 -2.60
N LEU A 26 -9.76 -4.87 -3.68
CA LEU A 26 -10.40 -4.93 -4.97
C LEU A 26 -10.61 -6.39 -5.35
N HIS A 27 -11.87 -6.81 -5.39
CA HIS A 27 -12.22 -8.14 -5.87
C HIS A 27 -11.90 -8.26 -7.37
N ILE A 28 -11.33 -9.39 -7.76
CA ILE A 28 -11.05 -9.74 -9.15
C ILE A 28 -12.05 -10.83 -9.53
N ASP A 29 -13.02 -10.46 -10.37
CA ASP A 29 -14.05 -11.38 -10.85
C ASP A 29 -13.41 -12.54 -11.60
N SER A 30 -13.74 -13.77 -11.20
CA SER A 30 -13.37 -14.99 -11.91
C SER A 30 -14.61 -15.69 -12.46
N PRO A 31 -14.55 -16.24 -13.69
CA PRO A 31 -15.59 -17.12 -14.19
C PRO A 31 -15.66 -18.46 -13.44
N ASP A 32 -14.59 -18.85 -12.73
CA ASP A 32 -14.61 -20.00 -11.82
C ASP A 32 -15.04 -19.52 -10.42
N PRO A 33 -16.22 -19.94 -9.92
CA PRO A 33 -16.74 -19.50 -8.63
C PRO A 33 -15.90 -19.99 -7.43
N ASN A 34 -14.94 -20.88 -7.65
CA ASN A 34 -14.00 -21.35 -6.63
C ASN A 34 -12.70 -20.53 -6.61
N GLN A 35 -12.56 -19.54 -7.49
CA GLN A 35 -11.40 -18.66 -7.55
C GLN A 35 -11.80 -17.25 -7.15
N ASN A 36 -11.90 -17.02 -5.84
CA ASN A 36 -12.13 -15.67 -5.32
C ASN A 36 -10.78 -15.01 -5.09
N LEU A 37 -10.39 -14.12 -6.01
CA LEU A 37 -9.15 -13.38 -5.91
C LEU A 37 -9.45 -11.97 -5.43
N ASP A 38 -8.75 -11.51 -4.39
CA ASP A 38 -8.80 -10.12 -3.97
C ASP A 38 -7.40 -9.49 -4.09
N LEU A 39 -7.33 -8.26 -4.56
CA LEU A 39 -6.12 -7.44 -4.50
C LEU A 39 -6.18 -6.61 -3.21
N VAL A 40 -5.28 -6.86 -2.28
CA VAL A 40 -5.06 -5.97 -1.14
C VAL A 40 -4.14 -4.82 -1.54
N ILE A 41 -4.56 -3.60 -1.24
CA ILE A 41 -3.81 -2.37 -1.48
C ILE A 41 -3.48 -1.79 -0.11
N SER A 42 -2.18 -1.75 0.21
CA SER A 42 -1.68 -1.08 1.41
C SER A 42 -1.25 0.35 1.09
N TYR A 43 -1.37 1.24 2.07
CA TYR A 43 -0.96 2.63 1.95
C TYR A 43 0.15 2.96 2.95
N ARG A 44 1.21 3.59 2.45
CA ARG A 44 2.34 4.04 3.25
C ARG A 44 2.61 5.51 2.95
N SER A 45 2.55 6.34 3.98
CA SER A 45 2.87 7.76 3.90
C SER A 45 4.02 8.08 4.84
N ARG A 46 5.03 8.81 4.36
CA ARG A 46 6.19 9.20 5.17
C ARG A 46 6.59 10.65 4.92
N SER A 47 6.87 11.39 5.99
CA SER A 47 7.38 12.75 5.89
C SER A 47 8.82 12.73 5.34
N LEU A 48 9.07 13.59 4.36
CA LEU A 48 10.40 13.82 3.81
C LEU A 48 11.18 14.76 4.73
N PRO A 49 12.45 14.44 5.02
CA PRO A 49 13.27 15.29 5.86
C PRO A 49 13.60 16.62 5.14
N LYS A 50 13.66 17.71 5.91
CA LYS A 50 13.78 19.11 5.45
C LYS A 50 15.17 19.47 4.86
N PHE A 51 15.99 18.49 4.46
CA PHE A 51 17.39 18.70 4.06
C PHE A 51 17.59 18.88 2.55
N LEU A 52 16.54 19.18 1.78
CA LEU A 52 16.67 19.54 0.36
C LEU A 52 16.79 21.06 0.23
N PRO A 53 18.01 21.63 0.19
CA PRO A 53 18.19 23.07 -0.01
C PRO A 53 17.52 23.51 -1.31
N GLY A 54 16.68 24.55 -1.23
CA GLY A 54 15.94 25.13 -2.36
C GLY A 54 14.47 24.72 -2.51
N ILE A 55 13.95 23.80 -1.69
CA ILE A 55 12.52 23.37 -1.76
C ILE A 55 11.73 23.80 -0.52
N THR A 56 12.39 23.89 0.63
CA THR A 56 11.79 24.13 1.94
C THR A 56 11.39 25.59 2.20
N GLU A 57 11.91 26.55 1.44
CA GLU A 57 11.64 27.98 1.64
C GLU A 57 10.34 28.46 0.97
N SER A 58 9.76 27.67 0.06
CA SER A 58 8.53 28.03 -0.69
C SER A 58 7.30 27.20 -0.28
N LEU A 59 7.50 26.00 0.27
CA LEU A 59 6.43 25.10 0.68
C LEU A 59 6.26 25.15 2.20
N GLY A 60 5.33 25.98 2.69
CA GLY A 60 4.96 26.07 4.11
C GLY A 60 4.30 24.81 4.71
N ASN A 61 4.30 23.68 3.99
CA ASN A 61 3.70 22.41 4.41
C ASN A 61 4.77 21.32 4.56
N GLU A 62 4.55 20.40 5.50
CA GLU A 62 5.35 19.18 5.61
C GLU A 62 5.32 18.40 4.29
N MET A 63 6.50 18.21 3.68
CA MET A 63 6.62 17.38 2.50
C MET A 63 6.37 15.92 2.89
N ARG A 64 5.41 15.26 2.24
CA ARG A 64 5.09 13.85 2.43
C ARG A 64 5.24 13.09 1.11
N THR A 65 5.66 11.85 1.22
CA THR A 65 5.64 10.89 0.12
C THR A 65 4.59 9.84 0.43
N ASP A 66 3.68 9.62 -0.51
CA ASP A 66 2.68 8.57 -0.46
C ASP A 66 3.05 7.47 -1.46
N VAL A 67 3.04 6.22 -0.99
CA VAL A 67 3.34 5.04 -1.79
C VAL A 67 2.37 3.93 -1.41
N SER A 68 1.88 3.22 -2.41
CA SER A 68 1.04 2.04 -2.21
C SER A 68 1.81 0.76 -2.52
N GLY A 69 1.51 -0.28 -1.76
CA GLY A 69 1.87 -1.66 -2.10
C GLY A 69 0.63 -2.43 -2.54
N ILE A 70 0.83 -3.45 -3.36
CA ILE A 70 -0.27 -4.30 -3.82
C ILE A 70 0.09 -5.77 -3.66
N ALA A 71 -0.85 -6.60 -3.21
CA ALA A 71 -0.65 -8.05 -3.15
C ALA A 71 -1.95 -8.78 -3.48
N LEU A 72 -1.82 -9.94 -4.12
CA LEU A 72 -2.95 -10.80 -4.46
C LEU A 72 -3.19 -11.78 -3.31
N ILE A 73 -4.44 -11.94 -2.92
CA ILE A 73 -4.89 -13.01 -2.03
C ILE A 73 -5.90 -13.89 -2.76
N GLU A 74 -5.79 -15.19 -2.54
CA GLU A 74 -6.84 -16.13 -2.91
C GLU A 74 -7.69 -16.41 -1.67
N ASN A 75 -8.94 -16.01 -1.75
CA ASN A 75 -9.92 -16.19 -0.71
C ASN A 75 -10.73 -17.46 -1.03
N GLN A 76 -10.91 -18.35 -0.06
CA GLN A 76 -11.68 -19.58 -0.25
C GLN A 76 -13.11 -19.45 0.32
N ARG A 77 -13.53 -18.21 0.61
CA ARG A 77 -14.85 -17.90 1.16
C ARG A 77 -15.94 -18.00 0.11
#